data_AF-A0A929E1Q1-F1
#
_entry.id   AF-A0A929E1Q1-F1
#
_cell.length_a   1.000
_cell.length_b   1.000
_cell.length_c   1.000
_cell.angle_alpha   90.00
_cell.angle_beta   90.00
_cell.angle_gamma   90.00
#
_symmetry.space_group_name_H-M   'P 1'
#
loop_
_entity.id
_entity.type
_entity.pdbx_description
1 polymer ?
#
loop_
_entity_poly.entity_id
_entity_poly.type
_entity_poly.pdbx_seq_one_letter_code
_entity_poly.pdbx_strand_id
1 'polypeptide(L)' 'APLAFIAEQAGGAATDGKQRILDIKATELHERVPLFIGCKADVEKATAIMQG' A
#
# COMPACT_ATOMS: atom_id res chain seq x y z
N ALA A 1 2.47 -7.69 4.66
CA ALA A 1 1.79 -8.44 3.59
C ALA A 1 2.79 -8.83 2.48
N PRO A 2 2.71 -10.03 1.88
CA PRO A 2 3.74 -10.53 0.94
C PRO A 2 3.90 -9.70 -0.34
N LEU A 3 2.80 -9.30 -0.98
CA LEU A 3 2.85 -8.56 -2.25
C LEU A 3 3.48 -7.16 -2.09
N ALA A 4 3.13 -6.44 -1.02
CA ALA A 4 3.71 -5.13 -0.72
C ALA A 4 5.23 -5.21 -0.51
N PHE A 5 5.71 -6.24 0.18
CA PHE A 5 7.14 -6.46 0.36
C PHE A 5 7.86 -6.65 -0.98
N ILE A 6 7.33 -7.50 -1.86
CA ILE A 6 7.90 -7.73 -3.19
C ILE A 6 7.93 -6.44 -4.01
N ALA A 7 6.81 -5.70 -4.05
CA ALA A 7 6.72 -4.46 -4.83
C ALA A 7 7.70 -3.40 -4.34
N GLU A 8 7.83 -3.20 -3.03
CA GLU A 8 8.76 -2.22 -2.47
C GLU A 8 10.23 -2.61 -2.71
N GLN A 9 10.58 -3.90 -2.58
CA GLN A 9 11.93 -4.38 -2.92
C GLN A 9 12.25 -4.24 -4.42
N ALA A 10 11.24 -4.26 -5.28
CA ALA A 10 11.37 -3.99 -6.71
C ALA A 10 11.39 -2.49 -7.07
N GLY A 11 11.38 -1.58 -6.08
CA GLY A 11 11.36 -0.13 -6.28
C GLY A 11 9.98 0.47 -6.54
N GLY A 12 8.91 -0.32 -6.43
CA GLY A 12 7.53 0.12 -6.44
C GLY A 12 7.05 0.64 -5.09
N ALA A 13 5.74 0.81 -4.95
CA ALA A 13 5.09 1.21 -3.70
C ALA A 13 3.79 0.42 -3.46
N ALA A 14 3.36 0.38 -2.21
CA ALA A 14 2.08 -0.20 -1.80
C ALA A 14 1.44 0.59 -0.63
N THR A 15 0.16 0.93 -0.75
CA THR A 15 -0.61 1.71 0.24
C THR A 15 -2.07 1.26 0.31
N ASP A 16 -2.72 1.49 1.45
CA ASP A 16 -4.17 1.37 1.62
C ASP A 16 -4.94 2.66 1.20
N GLY A 17 -4.22 3.65 0.65
CA GLY A 17 -4.73 4.98 0.33
C GLY A 17 -4.49 6.02 1.44
N LYS A 18 -4.03 5.60 2.63
CA LYS A 18 -3.74 6.47 3.77
C LYS A 18 -2.32 6.31 4.29
N GLN A 19 -1.83 5.08 4.38
CA GLN A 19 -0.51 4.72 4.88
C GLN A 19 0.10 3.56 4.08
N ARG A 20 1.38 3.27 4.30
CA ARG A 20 2.07 2.16 3.63
C ARG A 20 1.58 0.82 4.17
N ILE A 21 1.41 -0.17 3.28
CA ILE A 21 0.90 -1.49 3.66
C ILE A 21 1.82 -2.22 4.66
N LEU A 22 3.14 -2.02 4.57
CA LEU A 22 4.07 -2.66 5.49
C LEU A 22 4.11 -2.01 6.89
N ASP A 23 3.55 -0.82 7.04
CA ASP A 23 3.48 -0.11 8.33
C ASP A 23 2.19 -0.45 9.11
N ILE A 24 1.21 -1.10 8.47
CA ILE A 24 -0.05 -1.54 9.08
C ILE A 24 0.19 -2.74 9.99
N LYS A 25 -0.11 -2.58 11.29
CA LYS A 25 -0.23 -3.70 12.24
C LYS A 25 -1.66 -4.19 12.28
N ALA A 26 -1.89 -5.43 11.84
CA ALA A 26 -3.18 -6.07 11.95
C ALA A 26 -3.61 -6.27 13.42
N THR A 27 -4.89 -6.08 13.67
CA THR A 27 -5.60 -6.24 14.94
C THR A 27 -6.29 -7.60 15.06
N GLU A 28 -6.56 -8.27 13.93
CA GLU A 28 -7.14 -9.62 13.85
C GLU A 28 -6.55 -10.45 12.69
N LEU A 29 -6.70 -11.79 12.74
CA LEU A 29 -6.07 -12.71 11.79
C LEU A 29 -6.51 -12.50 10.32
N HIS A 30 -7.74 -12.06 10.11
CA HIS A 30 -8.35 -11.93 8.78
C HIS A 30 -8.69 -10.48 8.42
N GLU A 31 -7.99 -9.52 9.03
CA GLU A 31 -8.16 -8.10 8.72
C GLU A 31 -7.90 -7.83 7.24
N ARG A 32 -8.77 -7.03 6.62
CA ARG A 32 -8.66 -6.62 5.21
C ARG A 32 -8.49 -5.12 5.13
N VAL A 33 -7.67 -4.69 4.18
CA VAL A 33 -7.46 -3.27 3.85
C VAL A 33 -7.56 -3.09 2.34
N PRO A 34 -7.92 -1.89 1.85
CA PRO A 34 -7.71 -1.52 0.46
C PRO A 34 -6.24 -1.72 0.06
N LEU A 35 -5.98 -1.91 -1.24
CA LEU A 35 -4.63 -2.11 -1.75
C LEU A 35 -4.44 -1.41 -3.09
N PHE A 36 -3.57 -0.40 -3.08
CA PHE A 36 -2.96 0.18 -4.28
C PHE A 36 -1.50 -0.25 -4.30
N ILE A 37 -1.06 -0.87 -5.40
CA ILE A 37 0.29 -1.46 -5.53
C ILE A 37 0.78 -1.35 -6.97
N GLY A 38 2.07 -1.03 -7.15
CA GLY A 38 2.68 -0.96 -8.48
C GLY A 38 3.78 0.09 -8.58
N CYS A 39 3.85 0.76 -9.73
CA CYS A 39 4.77 1.87 -9.97
C CYS A 39 4.60 2.95 -8.92
N LYS A 40 5.71 3.39 -8.31
CA LYS A 40 5.69 4.37 -7.22
C LYS A 40 4.93 5.65 -7.58
N ALA A 41 5.17 6.20 -8.77
CA ALA A 41 4.52 7.44 -9.23
C ALA A 41 3.00 7.31 -9.36
N ASP A 42 2.50 6.17 -9.87
CA ASP A 42 1.07 5.94 -10.03
C ASP A 42 0.39 5.73 -8.66
N VAL A 43 1.06 5.01 -7.76
CA VAL A 43 0.57 4.78 -6.40
C VAL A 43 0.51 6.09 -5.61
N GLU A 44 1.53 6.93 -5.71
CA GLU A 44 1.54 8.26 -5.07
C GLU A 44 0.43 9.16 -5.62
N LYS A 45 0.23 9.16 -6.94
CA LYS A 45 -0.86 9.91 -7.58
C LYS A 45 -2.24 9.42 -7.11
N ALA A 46 -2.46 8.10 -7.07
CA ALA A 46 -3.71 7.52 -6.58
C ALA A 46 -3.94 7.89 -5.10
N THR A 47 -2.89 7.86 -4.29
CA THR A 47 -2.95 8.24 -2.86
C THR A 47 -3.34 9.70 -2.69
N ALA A 48 -2.74 10.61 -3.45
CA ALA A 48 -3.07 12.04 -3.39
C ALA A 48 -4.54 12.33 -3.74
N ILE A 49 -5.10 11.60 -4.72
CA ILE A 49 -6.52 11.71 -5.09
C ILE A 49 -7.44 11.21 -3.96
N MET A 50 -7.02 10.20 -3.20
CA MET A 50 -7.81 9.64 -2.10
C MET A 50 -7.80 10.53 -0.84
N GLN A 51 -6.82 11.43 -0.72
CA GLN A 51 -6.62 12.31 0.44
C GLN A 51 -7.14 13.73 0.24
N GLY A 52 -7.52 14.11 -0.99
CA GLY A 52 -8.17 15.39 -1.31
C GLY A 52 -9.67 15.28 -1.32
#